data_AF-A0A7W8UV16-F1
#
_entry.id   AF-A0A7W8UV16-F1
#
_cell.length_a   1.000
_cell.length_b   1.000
_cell.length_c   1.000
_cell.angle_alpha   90.00
_cell.angle_beta   90.00
_cell.angle_gamma   90.00
#
_symmetry.space_group_name_H-M   'P 1'
#
loop_
_entity.id
_entity.type
_entity.pdbx_description
1 polymer ?
#
loop_
_entity_poly.entity_id
_entity_poly.type
_entity_poly.pdbx_seq_one_letter_code
_entity_poly.pdbx_strand_id
1 'polypeptide(L)'
;MEQQNQKSAMDEEEECQVCRITYSIYSNFPPMPSAMVLNAETGEWLPFDRLKSYSNGYDMAEALGYAWACDCRGRSRNRFDQRFTLTDAGGNALPNTYYTAQLPSGALVHGITDSQGRTKRYQTHGARSIHVFIGHREA
;
A
#
# COMPACT_ATOMS: atom_id res chain seq x y z
N MET A 1 -37.31 -37.05 15.71
CA MET A 1 -37.13 -35.58 15.77
C MET A 1 -36.01 -35.32 16.71
N GLU A 2 -34.84 -34.93 16.20
CA GLU A 2 -33.75 -34.31 16.95
C GLU A 2 -32.86 -33.64 15.89
N GLN A 3 -33.20 -32.40 15.54
CA GLN A 3 -32.31 -31.55 14.78
C GLN A 3 -31.35 -30.90 15.77
N GLN A 4 -30.09 -31.31 15.69
CA GLN A 4 -29.00 -30.68 16.42
C GLN A 4 -28.87 -29.23 15.97
N ASN A 5 -28.99 -28.36 16.95
CA ASN A 5 -28.86 -26.92 16.85
C ASN A 5 -27.39 -26.59 16.54
N GLN A 6 -27.05 -26.43 15.26
CA GLN A 6 -25.76 -25.87 14.84
C GLN A 6 -25.73 -24.40 15.28
N LYS A 7 -25.14 -24.16 16.46
CA LYS A 7 -24.64 -22.84 16.82
C LYS A 7 -23.59 -22.45 15.77
N SER A 8 -23.98 -21.53 14.90
CA SER A 8 -23.09 -20.78 14.02
C SER A 8 -21.96 -20.18 14.87
N ALA A 9 -20.76 -20.69 14.71
CA ALA A 9 -19.55 -20.08 15.25
C ALA A 9 -19.45 -18.67 14.66
N MET A 10 -19.32 -17.68 15.55
CA MET A 10 -19.04 -16.29 15.22
C MET A 10 -17.88 -16.19 14.24
N ASP A 11 -18.05 -15.30 13.26
CA ASP A 11 -17.09 -14.89 12.24
C ASP A 11 -15.74 -14.43 12.83
N GLU A 12 -14.81 -15.35 13.06
CA GLU A 12 -13.39 -15.02 12.98
C GLU A 12 -13.07 -14.89 11.49
N GLU A 13 -12.83 -13.67 11.01
CA GLU A 13 -12.33 -13.43 9.65
C GLU A 13 -11.10 -14.31 9.40
N GLU A 14 -11.27 -15.44 8.71
CA GLU A 14 -10.16 -16.32 8.38
C GLU A 14 -9.09 -15.53 7.60
N GLU A 15 -7.92 -15.37 8.22
CA GLU A 15 -6.74 -14.83 7.56
C GLU A 15 -6.39 -15.76 6.39
N CYS A 16 -6.30 -15.20 5.17
CA CYS A 16 -5.99 -16.02 4.00
C CYS A 16 -4.59 -16.64 4.10
N GLN A 17 -4.36 -17.74 3.37
CA GLN A 17 -3.09 -18.45 3.41
C GLN A 17 -1.90 -17.57 3.03
N VAL A 18 -2.06 -16.63 2.10
CA VAL A 18 -0.99 -15.69 1.72
C VAL A 18 -0.60 -14.83 2.92
N CYS A 19 -1.54 -14.15 3.57
CA CYS A 19 -1.27 -13.35 4.77
C CYS A 19 -0.62 -14.19 5.88
N ARG A 20 -1.19 -15.36 6.18
CA ARG A 20 -0.67 -16.26 7.21
C ARG A 20 0.77 -16.68 6.95
N ILE A 21 1.08 -17.08 5.71
CA ILE A 21 2.43 -17.49 5.30
C ILE A 21 3.39 -16.30 5.39
N THR A 22 3.01 -15.15 4.84
CA THR A 22 3.79 -13.91 4.91
C THR A 22 4.15 -13.56 6.35
N TYR A 23 3.15 -13.50 7.24
CA TYR A 23 3.39 -13.19 8.64
C TYR A 23 4.34 -14.20 9.30
N SER A 24 4.10 -15.49 9.06
CA SER A 24 4.90 -16.58 9.63
C SER A 24 6.36 -16.53 9.16
N ILE A 25 6.61 -16.18 7.90
CA ILE A 25 7.97 -16.03 7.38
C ILE A 25 8.64 -14.85 8.07
N TYR A 26 8.09 -13.64 7.95
CA TYR A 26 8.80 -12.42 8.31
C TYR A 26 8.88 -12.18 9.82
N SER A 27 7.88 -12.60 10.59
CA SER A 27 7.90 -12.48 12.05
C SER A 27 8.98 -13.37 12.69
N ASN A 28 9.22 -14.55 12.10
CA ASN A 28 10.21 -15.50 12.59
C ASN A 28 11.60 -15.31 11.99
N PHE A 29 11.77 -14.42 11.02
CA PHE A 29 13.08 -14.12 10.46
C PHE A 29 13.98 -13.50 11.53
N PRO A 30 15.27 -13.89 11.61
CA PRO A 30 16.22 -13.28 12.54
C PRO A 30 16.35 -11.77 12.31
N PRO A 31 16.80 -11.00 13.32
CA PRO A 31 17.10 -9.58 13.14
C PRO A 31 18.10 -9.35 12.01
N MET A 32 17.78 -8.43 11.09
CA MET A 32 18.63 -8.08 9.96
C MET A 32 18.64 -6.55 9.79
N PRO A 33 19.42 -5.81 10.60
CA PRO A 33 19.34 -4.35 10.72
C PRO A 33 19.75 -3.57 9.46
N SER A 34 20.37 -4.23 8.48
CA SER A 34 20.74 -3.64 7.18
C SER A 34 19.98 -4.25 6.01
N ALA A 35 19.07 -5.20 6.24
CA ALA A 35 18.31 -5.80 5.16
C ALA A 35 17.25 -4.81 4.64
N MET A 36 17.08 -4.83 3.34
CA MET A 36 16.04 -4.09 2.63
C MET A 36 15.14 -5.10 1.92
N VAL A 37 13.86 -4.77 1.82
CA VAL A 37 12.90 -5.54 1.02
C VAL A 37 12.32 -4.64 -0.06
N LEU A 38 12.07 -5.24 -1.23
CA LEU A 38 11.51 -4.57 -2.39
C LEU A 38 9.98 -4.76 -2.38
N ASN A 39 9.25 -3.66 -2.45
CA ASN A 39 7.85 -3.69 -2.84
C ASN A 39 7.79 -4.02 -4.34
N ALA A 40 7.29 -5.21 -4.67
CA ALA A 40 7.29 -5.72 -6.04
C ALA A 40 6.37 -4.92 -6.99
N GLU A 41 5.39 -4.21 -6.44
CA GLU A 41 4.44 -3.43 -7.20
C GLU A 41 4.98 -2.02 -7.53
N THR A 42 5.55 -1.35 -6.54
CA THR A 42 5.97 0.06 -6.67
C THR A 42 7.45 0.23 -7.01
N GLY A 43 8.27 -0.82 -6.80
CA GLY A 43 9.72 -0.75 -6.90
C GLY A 43 10.41 -0.08 -5.71
N GLU A 44 9.66 0.25 -4.66
CA GLU A 44 10.19 0.90 -3.46
C GLU A 44 11.01 -0.08 -2.61
N TRP A 45 12.18 0.34 -2.13
CA TRP A 45 12.94 -0.38 -1.11
C TRP A 45 12.60 0.15 0.28
N LEU A 46 12.22 -0.74 1.20
CA LEU A 46 11.94 -0.40 2.59
C LEU A 46 12.84 -1.20 3.55
N PRO A 47 13.22 -0.62 4.71
CA PRO A 47 13.98 -1.35 5.73
C PRO A 47 13.23 -2.58 6.23
N PHE A 48 13.95 -3.69 6.41
CA PHE A 48 13.36 -4.94 6.88
C PHE A 48 12.70 -4.80 8.26
N ASP A 49 13.29 -4.01 9.17
CA ASP A 49 12.72 -3.77 10.49
C ASP A 49 11.35 -3.09 10.43
N ARG A 50 11.12 -2.27 9.41
CA ARG A 50 9.80 -1.69 9.14
C ARG A 50 8.79 -2.78 8.77
N LEU A 51 9.19 -3.75 7.94
CA LEU A 51 8.33 -4.88 7.60
C LEU A 51 7.97 -5.70 8.85
N LYS A 52 8.93 -5.94 9.74
CA LYS A 52 8.69 -6.66 11.01
C LYS A 52 7.84 -5.89 12.02
N SER A 53 7.73 -4.57 11.88
CA SER A 53 6.90 -3.75 12.76
C SER A 53 5.39 -3.92 12.54
N TYR A 54 4.98 -4.52 11.42
CA TYR A 54 3.58 -4.75 11.13
C TYR A 54 2.99 -5.89 11.98
N SER A 55 1.76 -5.68 12.46
CA SER A 55 1.09 -6.59 13.40
C SER A 55 0.38 -7.79 12.76
N ASN A 56 0.28 -7.84 11.43
CA ASN A 56 -0.42 -8.90 10.71
C ASN A 56 0.18 -9.11 9.31
N GLY A 57 -0.13 -10.27 8.71
CA GLY A 57 0.43 -10.66 7.42
C GLY A 57 -0.08 -9.88 6.23
N TYR A 58 -1.25 -9.27 6.36
CA TYR A 58 -1.79 -8.39 5.32
C TYR A 58 -0.96 -7.12 5.18
N ASP A 59 -0.71 -6.40 6.27
CA ASP A 59 0.11 -5.18 6.25
C ASP A 59 1.54 -5.46 5.76
N MET A 60 2.07 -6.66 6.04
CA MET A 60 3.34 -7.12 5.48
C MET A 60 3.23 -7.38 3.96
N ALA A 61 2.20 -8.08 3.50
CA ALA A 61 1.97 -8.35 2.08
C ALA A 61 1.73 -7.06 1.27
N GLU A 62 1.08 -6.08 1.89
CA GLU A 62 0.87 -4.72 1.37
C GLU A 62 2.19 -3.99 1.20
N ALA A 63 3.02 -3.96 2.25
CA ALA A 63 4.33 -3.35 2.20
C ALA A 63 5.24 -3.99 1.15
N LEU A 64 5.04 -5.28 0.85
CA LEU A 64 5.77 -6.03 -0.16
C LEU A 64 5.14 -5.96 -1.57
N GLY A 65 3.96 -5.36 -1.73
CA GLY A 65 3.34 -5.13 -3.04
C GLY A 65 2.69 -6.37 -3.67
N TYR A 66 2.26 -7.35 -2.86
CA TYR A 66 1.56 -8.53 -3.38
C TYR A 66 0.25 -8.85 -2.65
N ALA A 67 -0.27 -7.92 -1.85
CA ALA A 67 -1.54 -8.09 -1.17
C ALA A 67 -2.75 -8.32 -2.10
N TRP A 68 -2.63 -7.99 -3.40
CA TRP A 68 -3.62 -8.38 -4.42
C TRP A 68 -3.80 -9.90 -4.55
N ALA A 69 -2.81 -10.70 -4.11
CA ALA A 69 -2.88 -12.15 -4.07
C ALA A 69 -3.65 -12.70 -2.86
N CYS A 70 -4.09 -11.84 -1.93
CA CYS A 70 -4.78 -12.24 -0.71
C CYS A 70 -6.29 -12.36 -0.92
N ASP A 71 -6.85 -13.53 -0.61
CA ASP A 71 -8.29 -13.84 -0.71
C ASP A 71 -9.05 -13.67 0.63
N CYS A 72 -8.59 -12.79 1.54
CA CYS A 72 -9.28 -12.55 2.82
C CYS A 72 -10.72 -12.05 2.57
N ARG A 73 -11.73 -12.91 2.78
CA ARG A 73 -13.15 -12.58 2.59
C ARG A 73 -13.53 -11.39 3.47
N GLY A 74 -14.05 -10.32 2.87
CA GLY A 74 -14.47 -9.11 3.58
C GLY A 74 -13.45 -7.98 3.60
N ARG A 75 -12.17 -8.25 3.32
CA ARG A 75 -11.15 -7.20 3.20
C ARG A 75 -11.10 -6.71 1.77
N SER A 76 -11.48 -5.46 1.61
CA SER A 76 -12.11 -4.97 0.40
C SER A 76 -11.25 -4.97 -0.85
N ARG A 77 -11.95 -5.15 -1.97
CA ARG A 77 -11.71 -4.56 -3.30
C ARG A 77 -11.53 -3.02 -3.31
N ASN A 78 -11.30 -2.33 -2.16
CA ASN A 78 -11.11 -0.88 -2.08
C ASN A 78 -9.68 -0.49 -2.45
N ARG A 79 -9.30 -0.80 -3.69
CA ARG A 79 -8.07 -0.29 -4.27
C ARG A 79 -8.39 1.03 -4.95
N PHE A 80 -7.80 2.11 -4.44
CA PHE A 80 -7.93 3.42 -5.04
C PHE A 80 -6.79 3.59 -6.03
N ASP A 81 -7.11 3.56 -7.32
CA ASP A 81 -6.18 3.89 -8.40
C ASP A 81 -6.50 5.31 -8.87
N GLN A 82 -5.78 6.28 -8.33
CA GLN A 82 -6.01 7.70 -8.58
C GLN A 82 -4.80 8.38 -9.21
N ARG A 83 -5.08 9.46 -9.94
CA ARG A 83 -4.10 10.42 -10.44
C ARG A 83 -4.61 11.81 -10.14
N PHE A 84 -3.70 12.75 -9.92
CA PHE A 84 -4.02 14.11 -9.53
C PHE A 84 -3.65 15.07 -10.64
N THR A 85 -4.41 16.16 -10.81
CA THR A 85 -4.09 17.23 -11.76
C THR A 85 -3.53 18.42 -10.98
N LEU A 86 -2.34 18.87 -11.35
CA LEU A 86 -1.74 20.08 -10.81
C LEU A 86 -2.23 21.28 -11.63
N THR A 87 -2.72 22.30 -10.94
CA THR A 87 -3.22 23.54 -11.55
C THR A 87 -2.59 24.76 -10.88
N ASP A 88 -2.46 25.85 -11.64
CA ASP A 88 -2.13 27.16 -11.08
C ASP A 88 -3.33 27.76 -10.33
N ALA A 89 -3.15 28.96 -9.74
CA ALA A 89 -4.22 29.65 -9.04
C ALA A 89 -5.42 30.05 -9.93
N GLY A 90 -5.21 30.13 -11.25
CA GLY A 90 -6.25 30.38 -12.24
C GLY A 90 -6.97 29.10 -12.70
N GLY A 91 -6.58 27.93 -12.21
CA GLY A 91 -7.12 26.63 -12.61
C GLY A 91 -6.52 26.08 -13.91
N ASN A 92 -5.49 26.71 -14.48
CA ASN A 92 -4.82 26.19 -15.67
C ASN A 92 -3.93 25.01 -15.27
N ALA A 93 -3.96 23.94 -16.07
CA ALA A 93 -3.11 22.78 -15.84
C ALA A 93 -1.63 23.15 -15.92
N LEU A 94 -0.81 22.52 -15.07
CA LEU A 94 0.64 22.68 -15.02
C LEU A 94 1.32 21.47 -15.69
N PRO A 95 1.51 21.48 -17.03
CA PRO A 95 2.19 20.39 -17.73
C PRO A 95 3.70 20.41 -17.49
N ASN A 96 4.37 19.27 -17.71
CA ASN A 96 5.83 19.13 -17.62
C ASN A 96 6.43 19.68 -16.32
N THR A 97 5.67 19.62 -15.23
CA THR A 97 6.03 20.19 -13.93
C THR A 97 6.55 19.09 -13.03
N TYR A 98 7.75 19.28 -12.50
CA TYR A 98 8.33 18.39 -11.50
C TYR A 98 7.49 18.39 -10.23
N TYR A 99 7.28 17.22 -9.64
CA TYR A 99 6.54 17.06 -8.40
C TYR A 99 7.08 15.90 -7.57
N THR A 100 6.71 15.88 -6.28
CA THR A 100 6.97 14.78 -5.36
C THR A 100 5.68 14.34 -4.71
N ALA A 101 5.33 13.06 -4.82
CA ALA A 101 4.22 12.46 -4.08
C ALA A 101 4.76 11.69 -2.87
N GLN A 102 4.25 12.03 -1.69
CA GLN A 102 4.47 11.26 -0.47
C GLN A 102 3.33 10.26 -0.30
N LEU A 103 3.67 8.96 -0.38
CA LEU A 103 2.73 7.86 -0.21
C LEU A 103 2.34 7.68 1.27
N PRO A 104 1.30 6.89 1.60
CA PRO A 104 0.94 6.56 2.98
C PRO A 104 2.08 5.84 3.74
N SER A 105 2.98 5.18 3.02
CA SER A 105 4.20 4.62 3.58
C SER A 105 5.22 5.70 3.99
N GLY A 106 4.99 6.98 3.71
CA GLY A 106 5.97 8.05 3.88
C GLY A 106 7.01 8.10 2.77
N ALA A 107 7.01 7.14 1.84
CA ALA A 107 7.91 7.12 0.69
C ALA A 107 7.69 8.34 -0.21
N LEU A 108 8.80 8.89 -0.70
CA LEU A 108 8.79 10.01 -1.64
C LEU A 108 8.97 9.48 -3.06
N VAL A 109 8.09 9.93 -3.95
CA VAL A 109 8.05 9.50 -5.33
C VAL A 109 8.11 10.73 -6.23
N HIS A 110 9.22 10.89 -6.93
CA HIS A 110 9.41 12.00 -7.87
C HIS A 110 8.76 11.69 -9.22
N GLY A 111 8.30 12.74 -9.91
CA GLY A 111 7.74 12.61 -11.24
C GLY A 111 7.61 13.96 -11.95
N ILE A 112 7.16 13.88 -13.20
CA ILE A 112 6.85 15.04 -14.04
C ILE A 112 5.40 14.87 -14.50
N THR A 113 4.61 15.94 -14.47
CA THR A 113 3.22 15.90 -14.95
C THR A 113 3.14 15.74 -16.47
N ASP A 114 2.07 15.10 -16.95
CA ASP A 114 1.79 14.96 -18.39
C ASP A 114 1.35 16.28 -19.04
N SER A 115 1.04 16.25 -20.34
CA SER A 115 0.58 17.42 -21.10
C SER A 115 -0.75 18.01 -20.61
N GLN A 116 -1.50 17.28 -19.78
CA GLN A 116 -2.73 17.73 -19.15
C GLN A 116 -2.53 18.04 -17.66
N GLY A 117 -1.27 18.17 -17.21
CA GLY A 117 -0.91 18.49 -15.82
C GLY A 117 -1.15 17.35 -14.83
N ARG A 118 -1.27 16.09 -15.29
CA ARG A 118 -1.56 14.97 -14.40
C ARG A 118 -0.32 14.26 -13.90
N THR A 119 -0.35 13.85 -12.64
CA THR A 119 0.65 12.94 -12.04
C THR A 119 0.54 11.54 -12.65
N LYS A 120 1.51 10.67 -12.30
CA LYS A 120 1.31 9.23 -12.50
C LYS A 120 0.15 8.73 -11.64
N ARG A 121 -0.29 7.50 -11.92
CA ARG A 121 -1.28 6.80 -11.11
C ARG A 121 -0.65 6.29 -9.83
N TYR A 122 -1.42 6.37 -8.75
CA TYR A 122 -1.09 5.86 -7.43
C TYR A 122 -2.17 4.90 -6.99
N GLN A 123 -1.73 3.74 -6.52
CA GLN A 123 -2.59 2.72 -5.97
C GLN A 123 -2.44 2.72 -4.46
N THR A 124 -3.55 2.85 -3.75
CA THR A 124 -3.61 2.67 -2.30
C THR A 124 -4.70 1.67 -1.94
N HIS A 125 -4.47 0.89 -0.89
CA HIS A 125 -5.49 0.04 -0.31
C HIS A 125 -6.23 0.80 0.78
N GLY A 126 -7.54 0.93 0.60
CA GLY A 126 -8.39 1.83 1.36
C GLY A 126 -8.17 3.31 1.01
N ALA A 127 -9.06 4.15 1.54
CA ALA A 127 -8.94 5.59 1.41
C ALA A 127 -7.77 6.08 2.28
N ARG A 128 -6.67 6.47 1.63
CA ARG A 128 -5.45 6.96 2.30
C ARG A 128 -5.02 8.30 1.71
N SER A 129 -4.42 9.15 2.53
CA SER A 129 -3.89 10.43 2.08
C SER A 129 -2.58 10.25 1.31
N ILE A 130 -2.48 10.93 0.17
CA ILE A 130 -1.24 11.16 -0.56
C ILE A 130 -0.99 12.66 -0.54
N HIS A 131 0.23 13.08 -0.18
CA HIS A 131 0.61 14.48 -0.23
C HIS A 131 1.40 14.76 -1.50
N VAL A 132 0.99 15.72 -2.30
CA VAL A 132 1.69 16.11 -3.53
C VAL A 132 2.32 17.48 -3.34
N PHE A 133 3.63 17.56 -3.56
CA PHE A 133 4.43 18.78 -3.50
C PHE A 133 4.87 19.16 -4.89
N ILE A 134 4.84 20.45 -5.22
CA ILE A 134 5.44 20.98 -6.45
C ILE A 134 6.96 20.99 -6.27
N GLY A 135 7.69 20.53 -7.27
CA GLY A 135 9.14 20.35 -7.24
C GLY A 135 9.61 19.03 -6.62
N HIS A 136 10.92 18.88 -6.52
CA HIS A 136 11.56 17.73 -5.87
C HIS A 136 11.83 18.06 -4.41
N ARG A 137 11.09 17.42 -3.50
CA ARG A 137 11.27 17.58 -2.06
C ARG A 137 12.26 16.51 -1.57
N GLU A 138 13.29 16.94 -0.87
CA GLU A 138 14.23 16.04 -0.18
C GLU A 138 13.75 15.76 1.25
N ALA A 139 14.26 14.67 1.84
CA ALA A 139 13.89 14.16 3.15
C ALA A 139 14.43 15.03 4.29
#